data_AF-A0AAV0IH13-F1
#
_entry.id   AF-A0AAV0IH13-F1
#
_cell.length_a   1.000
_cell.length_b   1.000
_cell.length_c   1.000
_cell.angle_alpha   90.00
_cell.angle_beta   90.00
_cell.angle_gamma   90.00
#
_symmetry.space_group_name_H-M   'P 1'
#
loop_
_entity.id
_entity.type
_entity.pdbx_description
1 polymer ?
#
loop_
_entity_poly.entity_id
_entity_poly.type
_entity_poly.pdbx_seq_one_letter_code
_entity_poly.pdbx_strand_id
1 'polypeptide(L)'
;MGGGPRTFPGGLNKWQWKRLHEKKASEKEKRLLDQEKQLYQARIRSSIRAKLADSPPPNNDSSSSNYNPMAPKDQVKALADRFMKEGAEDLWNEDDGPLKPTPPRPNERRAGSTAAAASSNHEQGYSDSAVDLRQLMTESQEEF
;
A
#
# COMPACT_ATOMS: atom_id res chain seq x y z
N MET A 1 -27.78 53.58 23.02
CA MET A 1 -27.48 52.33 23.74
C MET A 1 -27.23 51.23 22.71
N GLY A 2 -25.96 51.01 22.36
CA GLY A 2 -25.55 50.04 21.33
C GLY A 2 -25.61 48.63 21.88
N GLY A 3 -26.77 48.01 21.82
CA GLY A 3 -26.96 46.58 22.10
C GLY A 3 -27.28 45.86 20.80
N GLY A 4 -26.26 45.68 19.95
CA GLY A 4 -26.37 44.73 18.84
C GLY A 4 -26.72 43.33 19.35
N PRO A 5 -27.15 42.40 18.47
CA PRO A 5 -27.60 41.08 18.87
C PRO A 5 -26.67 40.47 19.90
N ARG A 6 -27.22 39.99 21.02
CA ARG A 6 -26.49 39.33 22.12
C ARG A 6 -25.99 37.93 21.70
N THR A 7 -25.53 37.81 20.47
CA THR A 7 -24.97 36.62 19.87
C THR A 7 -23.45 36.70 19.93
N PHE A 8 -22.78 35.56 19.79
CA PHE A 8 -21.33 35.58 19.67
C PHE A 8 -20.93 36.29 18.36
N PRO A 9 -19.70 36.84 18.27
CA PRO A 9 -19.22 37.53 17.08
C PRO A 9 -19.52 36.72 15.81
N GLY A 10 -20.05 37.39 14.78
CA GLY A 10 -20.46 36.72 13.54
C GLY A 10 -21.78 35.95 13.60
N GLY A 11 -22.61 36.19 14.62
CA GLY A 11 -23.93 35.53 14.73
C GLY A 11 -23.85 34.07 15.19
N LEU A 12 -22.69 33.66 15.73
CA LEU A 12 -22.47 32.30 16.21
C LEU A 12 -23.27 32.03 17.50
N ASN A 13 -23.75 30.79 17.65
CA ASN A 13 -24.37 30.33 18.88
C ASN A 13 -23.30 29.96 19.94
N LYS A 14 -23.68 29.95 21.22
CA LYS A 14 -22.83 29.64 22.38
C LYS A 14 -22.03 28.36 22.25
N TRP A 15 -22.66 27.27 21.80
CA TRP A 15 -21.98 26.00 21.63
C TRP A 15 -21.01 25.99 20.45
N GLN A 16 -21.36 26.68 19.36
CA GLN A 16 -20.47 26.85 18.22
C GLN A 16 -19.23 27.64 18.61
N TRP A 17 -19.43 28.75 19.34
CA TRP A 17 -18.32 29.54 19.86
C TRP A 17 -17.45 28.77 20.84
N LYS A 18 -18.05 28.03 21.78
CA LYS A 18 -17.31 27.17 22.71
C LYS A 18 -16.44 26.15 21.96
N ARG A 19 -17.02 25.41 21.00
CA ARG A 19 -16.28 24.43 20.19
C ARG A 19 -15.20 25.07 19.33
N LEU A 20 -15.46 26.25 18.77
CA LEU A 20 -14.48 26.98 17.97
C LEU A 20 -13.25 27.34 18.80
N HIS A 21 -13.47 27.85 20.02
CA HIS A 21 -12.38 28.19 20.92
C HIS A 21 -11.60 26.98 21.43
N GLU A 22 -12.31 25.90 21.79
CA GLU A 22 -11.71 24.63 22.17
C GLU A 22 -10.84 24.07 21.03
N LYS A 23 -11.40 23.99 19.81
CA LYS A 23 -10.67 23.57 18.61
C LYS A 23 -9.43 24.43 18.38
N LYS A 24 -9.56 25.76 18.48
CA LYS A 24 -8.45 26.70 18.30
C LYS A 24 -7.36 26.52 19.36
N ALA A 25 -7.72 26.15 20.59
CA ALA A 25 -6.75 25.86 21.64
C ALA A 25 -5.98 24.56 21.32
N SER A 26 -6.68 23.49 20.95
CA SER A 26 -6.05 22.22 20.55
C SER A 26 -5.17 22.38 19.31
N GLU A 27 -5.57 23.19 18.33
CA GLU A 27 -4.75 23.48 17.14
C GLU A 27 -3.46 24.22 17.48
N LYS A 28 -3.52 25.16 18.44
CA LYS A 28 -2.31 25.86 18.91
C LYS A 28 -1.34 24.91 19.59
N GLU A 29 -1.84 24.04 20.45
CA GLU A 29 -1.02 23.02 21.12
C GLU A 29 -0.37 22.08 20.11
N LYS A 30 -1.15 21.51 19.17
CA LYS A 30 -0.62 20.65 18.10
C LYS A 30 0.46 21.35 17.29
N ARG A 31 0.25 22.63 16.95
CA ARG A 31 1.24 23.41 16.21
C ARG A 31 2.54 23.61 16.99
N LEU A 32 2.48 23.79 18.31
CA LEU A 32 3.68 23.88 19.15
C LEU A 32 4.44 22.55 19.16
N LEU A 33 3.74 21.44 19.36
CA LEU A 33 4.34 20.11 19.33
C LEU A 33 4.99 19.79 17.97
N ASP A 34 4.34 20.17 16.86
CA ASP A 34 4.91 19.99 15.52
C ASP A 34 6.18 20.82 15.32
N GLN A 35 6.22 22.05 15.83
CA GLN A 35 7.42 22.89 15.78
C GLN A 35 8.58 22.27 16.58
N GLU A 36 8.31 21.76 17.77
CA GLU A 36 9.30 21.06 18.60
C GLU A 36 9.82 19.80 17.90
N LYS A 37 8.91 19.00 17.34
CA LYS A 37 9.24 17.81 16.56
C LYS A 37 10.14 18.14 15.36
N GLN A 38 9.81 19.20 14.62
CA GLN A 38 10.61 19.66 13.49
C GLN A 38 12.01 20.07 13.93
N LEU A 39 12.14 20.80 15.04
CA LEU A 39 13.43 21.22 15.57
C LEU A 39 14.29 20.02 16.00
N TYR A 40 13.69 19.05 16.70
CA TYR A 40 14.36 17.80 17.08
C TYR A 40 14.87 17.04 15.86
N GLN A 41 14.00 16.82 14.86
CA GLN A 41 14.39 16.13 13.63
C GLN A 41 15.48 16.87 12.86
N ALA A 42 15.39 18.20 12.77
CA ALA A 42 16.42 19.02 12.13
C ALA A 42 17.76 18.89 12.83
N ARG A 43 17.78 18.89 14.17
CA ARG A 43 19.00 18.65 14.97
C ARG A 43 19.59 17.27 14.70
N ILE A 44 18.77 16.21 14.70
CA ILE A 44 19.22 14.85 14.39
C ILE A 44 19.76 14.75 12.96
N ARG A 45 19.07 15.31 11.97
CA ARG A 45 19.56 15.34 10.59
C ARG A 45 20.90 16.07 10.47
N SER A 46 21.07 17.18 11.19
CA SER A 46 22.34 17.91 11.20
C SER A 46 23.46 17.13 11.89
N SER A 47 23.19 16.39 12.97
CA SER A 47 24.22 15.56 13.61
C SER A 47 24.66 14.39 12.72
N ILE A 48 23.72 13.76 11.99
CA ILE A 48 24.03 12.74 11.00
C ILE A 48 24.88 13.34 9.87
N ARG A 49 24.49 14.49 9.32
CA ARG A 49 25.25 15.17 8.26
C ARG A 49 26.66 15.54 8.67
N ALA A 50 26.86 16.03 9.90
CA ALA A 50 28.19 16.33 10.42
C ALA A 50 29.06 15.07 10.48
N LYS A 51 28.54 13.98 11.06
CA LYS A 51 29.25 12.69 11.11
C LYS A 51 29.59 12.14 9.72
N LEU A 52 28.70 12.32 8.75
CA LEU A 52 28.94 11.91 7.37
C LEU A 52 29.96 12.81 6.66
N ALA A 53 30.03 14.10 6.99
CA ALA A 53 31.01 15.03 6.41
C ALA A 53 32.43 14.78 6.95
N ASP A 54 32.56 14.34 8.21
CA ASP A 54 33.83 13.94 8.80
C ASP A 54 34.29 12.55 8.32
N SER A 55 33.38 11.78 7.71
CA SER A 55 33.71 10.52 7.02
C SER A 55 34.14 10.84 5.59
N PRO A 56 35.27 10.29 5.10
CA PRO A 56 35.61 10.45 3.69
C PRO A 56 34.42 9.96 2.85
N PRO A 57 34.06 10.66 1.76
CA PRO A 57 32.96 10.23 0.92
C PRO A 57 33.21 8.76 0.55
N PRO A 58 32.22 7.86 0.69
CA PRO A 58 32.36 6.55 0.07
C PRO A 58 32.66 6.83 -1.40
N ASN A 59 33.74 6.26 -1.95
CA ASN A 59 34.05 6.34 -3.37
C ASN A 59 32.83 5.88 -4.14
N ASN A 60 32.00 6.82 -4.57
CA ASN A 60 30.73 6.57 -5.21
C ASN A 60 30.79 7.22 -6.57
N ASP A 61 31.53 6.56 -7.46
CA ASP A 61 31.48 6.73 -8.92
C ASP A 61 30.09 6.37 -9.51
N SER A 62 29.04 6.36 -8.68
CA SER A 62 27.69 5.85 -9.00
C SER A 62 26.67 6.96 -9.24
N SER A 63 27.11 8.18 -9.60
CA SER A 63 26.24 9.17 -10.24
C SER A 63 26.03 8.90 -11.72
N SER A 64 26.65 7.84 -12.26
CA SER A 64 26.10 7.19 -13.44
C SER A 64 24.84 6.46 -12.99
N SER A 65 23.70 6.85 -13.54
CA SER A 65 22.55 5.97 -13.56
C SER A 65 23.04 4.69 -14.22
N ASN A 66 23.33 3.67 -13.42
CA ASN A 66 23.69 2.34 -13.87
C ASN A 66 22.41 1.70 -14.46
N TYR A 67 21.87 2.31 -15.52
CA TYR A 67 21.04 1.64 -16.49
C TYR A 67 21.93 0.61 -17.17
N ASN A 68 22.19 -0.46 -16.45
CA ASN A 68 22.65 -1.68 -17.05
C ASN A 68 21.38 -2.48 -17.37
N PRO A 69 20.85 -2.42 -18.60
CA PRO A 69 19.68 -3.21 -18.94
C PRO A 69 20.02 -4.67 -18.66
N MET A 70 19.25 -5.28 -17.75
CA MET A 70 19.39 -6.70 -17.47
C MET A 70 19.23 -7.48 -18.77
N ALA A 71 20.00 -8.55 -18.96
CA ALA A 71 19.78 -9.42 -20.11
C ALA A 71 18.33 -9.94 -20.06
N PRO A 72 17.64 -10.12 -21.19
CA PRO A 72 16.23 -10.54 -21.19
C PRO A 72 15.96 -11.80 -20.37
N LYS A 73 16.92 -12.75 -20.37
CA LYS A 73 16.84 -13.97 -19.57
C LYS A 73 16.88 -13.68 -18.07
N ASP A 74 17.72 -12.76 -17.64
CA ASP A 74 17.85 -12.38 -16.24
C ASP A 74 16.62 -11.60 -15.77
N GLN A 75 16.01 -10.80 -16.65
CA GLN A 75 14.75 -10.14 -16.36
C GLN A 75 13.61 -11.16 -16.19
N VAL A 76 13.49 -12.13 -17.10
CA VAL A 76 12.46 -13.19 -17.00
C VAL A 76 12.67 -14.01 -15.73
N LYS A 77 13.92 -14.36 -15.40
CA LYS A 77 14.26 -15.06 -14.16
C LYS A 77 13.87 -14.23 -12.93
N ALA A 78 14.27 -12.96 -12.87
CA ALA A 78 13.93 -12.08 -11.75
C ALA A 78 12.42 -11.82 -11.61
N LEU A 79 11.65 -11.96 -12.69
CA LEU A 79 10.19 -11.94 -12.65
C LEU A 79 9.64 -13.27 -12.12
N ALA A 80 10.15 -14.40 -12.59
CA ALA A 80 9.74 -15.74 -12.16
C ALA A 80 10.02 -15.97 -10.67
N ASP A 81 11.19 -15.53 -10.18
CA ASP A 81 11.61 -15.66 -8.79
C ASP A 81 10.64 -14.95 -7.82
N ARG A 82 9.87 -13.94 -8.27
CA ARG A 82 8.83 -13.29 -7.44
C ARG A 82 7.62 -14.18 -7.17
N PHE A 83 7.36 -15.15 -8.05
CA PHE A 83 6.26 -16.10 -7.91
C PHE A 83 6.69 -17.38 -7.18
N MET A 84 8.00 -17.65 -7.11
CA MET A 84 8.56 -18.78 -6.38
C MET A 84 8.71 -18.43 -4.89
N LYS A 85 7.70 -18.81 -4.10
CA LYS A 85 7.72 -18.68 -2.63
C LYS A 85 8.35 -19.94 -2.00
N GLU A 86 9.16 -19.77 -0.96
CA GLU A 86 9.72 -20.91 -0.22
C GLU A 86 8.61 -21.82 0.34
N GLY A 87 8.69 -23.12 0.05
CA GLY A 87 7.69 -24.11 0.43
C GLY A 87 6.49 -24.24 -0.52
N ALA A 88 6.47 -23.54 -1.65
CA ALA A 88 5.46 -23.76 -2.68
C ALA A 88 5.73 -25.05 -3.48
N GLU A 89 4.75 -25.95 -3.52
CA GLU A 89 4.76 -27.14 -4.38
C GLU A 89 4.05 -26.80 -5.70
N ASP A 90 4.72 -27.05 -6.83
CA ASP A 90 4.13 -26.85 -8.15
C ASP A 90 3.17 -28.01 -8.45
N LEU A 91 1.86 -27.72 -8.39
CA LEU A 91 0.81 -28.70 -8.62
C LEU A 91 0.37 -28.79 -10.09
N TRP A 92 1.08 -28.13 -11.01
CA TRP A 92 0.78 -28.21 -12.44
C TRP A 92 1.24 -29.55 -13.02
N ASN A 93 0.29 -30.38 -13.47
CA ASN A 93 0.57 -31.65 -14.13
C ASN A 93 0.48 -31.55 -15.66
N GLU A 94 0.99 -32.54 -16.39
CA GLU A 94 0.88 -32.61 -17.86
C GLU A 94 -0.57 -32.70 -18.36
N ASP A 95 -1.49 -33.07 -17.48
CA ASP A 95 -2.93 -33.21 -17.74
C ASP A 95 -3.71 -31.89 -17.58
N ASP A 96 -3.12 -30.86 -16.95
CA ASP A 96 -3.75 -29.55 -16.73
C ASP A 96 -3.68 -28.63 -17.97
N GLY A 97 -3.12 -29.14 -19.07
CA GLY A 97 -3.10 -28.47 -20.36
C GLY A 97 -4.41 -28.53 -21.14
N PRO A 98 -4.57 -27.74 -22.21
CA PRO A 98 -5.77 -27.77 -23.05
C PRO A 98 -6.05 -29.18 -23.57
N LEU A 99 -7.28 -29.67 -23.36
CA LEU A 99 -7.73 -30.96 -23.85
C LEU A 99 -7.54 -31.03 -25.38
N LYS A 100 -6.83 -32.06 -25.85
CA LYS A 100 -6.71 -32.34 -27.29
C LYS A 100 -8.14 -32.52 -27.83
N PRO A 101 -8.55 -31.78 -28.88
CA PRO A 101 -9.89 -31.91 -29.42
C PRO A 101 -10.10 -33.36 -29.85
N THR A 102 -11.08 -34.01 -29.21
CA THR A 102 -11.52 -35.34 -29.63
C THR A 102 -12.06 -35.21 -31.05
N PRO A 103 -11.60 -36.04 -32.02
CA PRO A 103 -12.12 -35.97 -33.38
C PRO A 103 -13.64 -36.22 -33.33
N PRO A 104 -14.45 -35.43 -34.08
CA PRO A 104 -15.89 -35.55 -34.02
C PRO A 104 -16.33 -36.95 -34.46
N ARG A 105 -17.02 -37.66 -33.57
CA ARG A 105 -17.72 -38.91 -33.93
C ARG A 105 -18.84 -38.57 -34.92
N PRO A 106 -18.95 -39.26 -36.07
CA PRO A 106 -19.81 -38.80 -37.16
C PRO A 106 -21.33 -38.86 -36.93
N ASN A 107 -21.85 -39.30 -35.77
CA ASN A 107 -23.27 -39.65 -35.63
C ASN A 107 -24.10 -38.97 -34.52
N GLU A 108 -23.61 -37.90 -33.87
CA GLU A 108 -24.44 -37.13 -32.91
C GLU A 108 -24.85 -35.76 -33.48
N ARG A 109 -25.67 -35.80 -34.53
CA ARG A 109 -26.47 -34.65 -34.99
C ARG A 109 -27.94 -35.04 -35.10
N ARG A 110 -28.54 -35.49 -34.00
CA ARG A 110 -30.01 -35.52 -33.87
C ARG A 110 -30.46 -35.91 -32.46
N ALA A 111 -30.48 -34.95 -31.56
CA ALA A 111 -31.51 -34.86 -30.53
C ALA A 111 -31.41 -33.48 -29.90
N GLY A 112 -32.35 -32.59 -30.23
CA GLY A 112 -32.52 -31.36 -29.49
C GLY A 112 -33.02 -31.65 -28.08
N SER A 113 -32.49 -30.94 -27.10
CA SER A 113 -33.20 -30.64 -25.86
C SER A 113 -32.61 -29.37 -25.26
N THR A 114 -33.45 -28.36 -25.23
CA THR A 114 -33.32 -27.13 -24.47
C THR A 114 -33.06 -27.47 -23.00
N ALA A 115 -31.84 -27.24 -22.52
CA ALA A 115 -31.52 -27.24 -21.10
C ALA A 115 -31.05 -25.83 -20.73
N ALA A 116 -31.89 -25.16 -19.95
CA ALA A 116 -31.61 -23.88 -19.32
C ALA A 116 -30.35 -23.97 -18.46
N ALA A 117 -29.32 -23.20 -18.80
CA ALA A 117 -28.22 -22.89 -17.91
C ALA A 117 -28.36 -21.41 -17.53
N ALA A 118 -28.93 -21.19 -16.35
CA ALA A 118 -28.99 -19.88 -15.71
C ALA A 118 -27.57 -19.35 -15.52
N SER A 119 -27.21 -18.29 -16.24
CA SER A 119 -26.01 -17.50 -15.93
C SER A 119 -26.27 -16.65 -14.69
N SER A 120 -26.05 -17.24 -13.52
CA SER A 120 -25.88 -16.49 -12.27
C SER A 120 -24.48 -15.87 -12.28
N ASN A 121 -24.39 -14.60 -12.69
CA ASN A 121 -23.21 -13.78 -12.40
C ASN A 121 -23.16 -13.57 -10.88
N HIS A 122 -22.32 -14.33 -10.19
CA HIS A 122 -22.04 -14.11 -8.79
C HIS A 122 -20.79 -13.22 -8.67
N GLU A 123 -21.02 -11.95 -8.38
CA GLU A 123 -20.01 -11.04 -7.87
C GLU A 123 -19.47 -11.59 -6.54
N GLN A 124 -18.20 -11.97 -6.52
CA GLN A 124 -17.37 -12.09 -5.32
C GLN A 124 -16.18 -11.16 -5.60
N GLY A 125 -16.02 -10.04 -4.91
CA GLY A 125 -15.92 -9.96 -3.47
C GLY A 125 -14.49 -9.51 -3.19
N TYR A 126 -14.30 -8.19 -3.19
CA TYR A 126 -13.06 -7.51 -2.79
C TYR A 126 -12.69 -7.96 -1.37
N SER A 127 -11.70 -8.85 -1.24
CA SER A 127 -11.15 -9.24 0.06
C SER A 127 -10.21 -8.14 0.53
N ASP A 128 -10.77 -7.21 1.30
CA ASP A 128 -10.04 -6.22 2.09
C ASP A 128 -9.40 -6.95 3.29
N SER A 129 -8.24 -7.60 3.08
CA SER A 129 -7.44 -8.09 4.19
C SER A 129 -6.55 -6.95 4.67
N ALA A 130 -7.04 -6.21 5.68
CA ALA A 130 -6.27 -5.21 6.39
C ALA A 130 -4.99 -5.83 6.96
N VAL A 131 -3.84 -5.28 6.57
CA VAL A 131 -2.53 -5.69 7.07
C VAL A 131 -2.47 -5.45 8.58
N ASP A 132 -2.31 -6.50 9.38
CA ASP A 132 -2.15 -6.38 10.83
C ASP A 132 -0.71 -5.91 11.16
N LEU A 133 -0.56 -4.60 11.30
CA LEU A 133 0.71 -3.92 11.59
C LEU A 133 1.37 -4.37 12.91
N ARG A 134 0.63 -5.05 13.79
CA ARG A 134 1.16 -5.55 15.07
C ARG A 134 2.16 -6.68 14.85
N GLN A 135 1.89 -7.53 13.87
CA GLN A 135 2.74 -8.69 13.56
C GLN A 135 4.09 -8.26 12.96
N LEU A 136 4.09 -7.16 12.20
CA LEU A 136 5.29 -6.62 11.55
C LEU A 136 6.31 -6.02 12.54
N MET A 137 5.87 -5.55 13.71
CA MET A 137 6.78 -4.99 14.71
C MET A 137 7.42 -6.06 15.59
N THR A 138 6.82 -7.25 15.70
CA THR A 138 7.36 -8.34 16.53
C THR A 138 8.48 -9.10 15.81
N GLU A 139 8.38 -9.24 14.49
CA GLU A 139 9.35 -9.98 13.66
C GLU A 139 10.69 -9.23 13.47
N SER A 140 10.75 -7.94 13.81
CA SER A 140 12.00 -7.15 13.76
C SER A 140 12.88 -7.28 15.02
N GLN A 141 12.47 -8.07 16.02
CA GLN A 141 13.20 -8.23 17.29
C GLN A 141 13.88 -9.58 17.50
N GLU A 142 13.74 -10.55 16.61
CA GLU A 142 14.40 -11.87 16.76
C GLU A 142 15.70 -12.04 15.96
N GLU A 143 16.18 -10.99 15.29
CA GLU A 143 17.48 -11.00 14.62
C GLU A 143 18.47 -10.14 15.41
N PHE A 144 18.95 -10.64 16.55
CA PHE A 144 20.28 -10.38 17.11
C PHE A 144 20.62 -11.35 18.25
#